data_AF-A0A8A4TTC5-F1
#
_entry.id   AF-A0A8A4TTC5-F1
#
_cell.length_a   1.000
_cell.length_b   1.000
_cell.length_c   1.000
_cell.angle_alpha   90.00
_cell.angle_beta   90.00
_cell.angle_gamma   90.00
#
_symmetry.space_group_name_H-M   'P 1'
#
loop_
_entity.id
_entity.type
_entity.pdbx_description
1 polymer ?
#
loop_
_entity_poly.entity_id
_entity_poly.type
_entity_poly.pdbx_seq_one_letter_code
_entity_poly.pdbx_strand_id
1 'polypeptide(L)'
;MRNVPELAALAERVEAIIRDNTDKDQSIPHNIPLIKEAGLDSLDMIETSFALEEFFGFQFSDQNAIESLADRLEEGMLIDETASLTPLGREMVQKRMPELAHVDLPDPLRMVELQQYYTVETFARLMREFYLAAPDTCPESGEAVVLDGFKIVTVESRRTVEVPTGDQLIEAWVTKTAEELKQRA
;
A
#
# COMPACT_ATOMS: atom_id res chain seq x y z
N MET A 1 -9.38 -16.25 -15.60
CA MET A 1 -8.75 -15.69 -14.39
C MET A 1 -7.95 -14.46 -14.79
N ARG A 2 -8.08 -13.36 -14.04
CA ARG A 2 -7.26 -12.16 -14.24
C ARG A 2 -5.80 -12.51 -13.94
N ASN A 3 -4.90 -12.22 -14.87
CA ASN A 3 -3.47 -12.39 -14.65
C ASN A 3 -2.94 -11.16 -13.91
N VAL A 4 -2.93 -11.21 -12.58
CA VAL A 4 -2.41 -10.11 -11.74
C VAL A 4 -0.89 -10.03 -11.94
N PRO A 5 -0.28 -8.84 -12.13
CA PRO A 5 1.15 -8.74 -12.32
C PRO A 5 1.92 -9.24 -11.09
N GLU A 6 3.08 -9.85 -11.35
CA GLU A 6 4.01 -10.24 -10.29
C GLU A 6 4.57 -9.02 -9.56
N LEU A 7 4.91 -9.18 -8.28
CA LEU A 7 5.43 -8.08 -7.45
C LEU A 7 6.66 -7.42 -8.07
N ALA A 8 7.56 -8.20 -8.67
CA ALA A 8 8.76 -7.67 -9.33
C ALA A 8 8.41 -6.74 -10.50
N ALA A 9 7.42 -7.11 -11.33
CA ALA A 9 6.98 -6.28 -12.46
C ALA A 9 6.29 -4.98 -11.99
N LEU A 10 5.58 -5.04 -10.86
CA LEU A 10 5.00 -3.85 -10.23
C LEU A 10 6.10 -2.96 -9.64
N ALA A 11 7.10 -3.54 -8.97
CA ALA A 11 8.21 -2.79 -8.39
C ALA A 11 9.04 -2.08 -9.48
N GLU A 12 9.34 -2.75 -10.59
CA GLU A 12 9.99 -2.12 -11.76
C GLU A 12 9.18 -0.93 -12.30
N ARG A 13 7.85 -1.08 -12.38
CA ARG A 13 6.98 0.00 -12.86
C ARG A 13 6.91 1.18 -11.88
N VAL A 14 6.79 0.89 -10.59
CA VAL A 14 6.78 1.90 -9.51
C VAL A 14 8.10 2.65 -9.49
N GLU A 15 9.24 1.95 -9.54
CA GLU A 15 10.57 2.56 -9.61
C GLU A 15 10.69 3.51 -10.81
N ALA A 16 10.24 3.07 -12.00
CA ALA A 16 10.26 3.91 -13.19
C ALA A 16 9.46 5.21 -12.99
N ILE A 17 8.26 5.11 -12.41
CA ILE A 17 7.40 6.28 -12.13
C ILE A 17 8.08 7.20 -11.10
N ILE A 18 8.66 6.65 -10.03
CA ILE A 18 9.42 7.44 -9.05
C ILE A 18 10.55 8.21 -9.74
N ARG A 19 11.34 7.54 -10.58
CA ARG A 19 12.47 8.17 -11.28
C ARG A 19 12.02 9.23 -12.28
N ASP A 20 10.91 9.02 -12.97
CA ASP A 20 10.38 10.01 -13.92
C ASP A 20 9.84 11.27 -13.22
N ASN A 21 9.50 11.17 -11.93
CA ASN A 21 8.96 12.28 -11.13
C ASN A 21 9.95 12.84 -10.10
N THR A 22 11.19 12.37 -10.08
CA THR A 22 12.23 12.85 -9.16
C THR A 22 13.51 13.13 -9.94
N ASP A 23 14.41 13.98 -9.41
CA ASP A 23 15.73 14.24 -10.01
C ASP A 23 16.70 13.04 -9.87
N LYS A 24 16.18 11.81 -9.80
CA LYS A 24 16.95 10.56 -9.59
C LYS A 24 17.24 9.88 -10.92
N ASP A 25 18.37 10.23 -11.50
CA ASP A 25 18.86 9.57 -12.72
C ASP A 25 19.28 8.11 -12.50
N GLN A 26 19.52 7.70 -11.25
CA GLN A 26 20.00 6.36 -10.89
C GLN A 26 18.87 5.40 -10.53
N SER A 27 19.11 4.11 -10.78
CA SER A 27 18.20 3.04 -10.32
C SER A 27 18.14 3.02 -8.79
N ILE A 28 16.93 2.80 -8.27
CA ILE A 28 16.64 2.77 -6.83
C ILE A 28 16.37 1.31 -6.45
N PRO A 29 17.18 0.70 -5.57
CA PRO A 29 16.90 -0.64 -5.06
C PRO A 29 15.49 -0.74 -4.47
N HIS A 30 14.76 -1.82 -4.77
CA HIS A 30 13.33 -1.88 -4.44
C HIS A 30 13.03 -2.06 -2.95
N ASN A 31 14.02 -2.53 -2.19
CA ASN A 31 13.91 -2.94 -0.79
C ASN A 31 14.54 -1.96 0.21
N ILE A 32 14.99 -0.77 -0.24
CA ILE A 32 15.52 0.26 0.66
C ILE A 32 14.48 1.36 0.92
N PRO A 33 14.49 1.97 2.12
CA PRO A 33 13.70 3.16 2.42
C PRO A 33 13.91 4.30 1.43
N LEU A 34 12.81 4.76 0.80
CA LEU A 34 12.85 5.83 -0.21
C LEU A 34 13.32 7.16 0.40
N ILE A 35 12.78 7.53 1.56
CA ILE A 35 13.15 8.78 2.23
C ILE A 35 14.47 8.64 2.98
N LYS A 36 14.60 7.64 3.87
CA LYS A 36 15.77 7.51 4.75
C LYS A 36 17.07 7.20 4.02
N GLU A 37 17.02 6.42 2.94
CA GLU A 37 18.21 5.88 2.30
C GLU A 37 18.35 6.30 0.84
N ALA A 38 17.28 6.25 0.05
CA ALA A 38 17.34 6.70 -1.35
C ALA A 38 17.36 8.24 -1.48
N GLY A 39 17.09 8.96 -0.39
CA GLY A 39 17.18 10.42 -0.30
C GLY A 39 16.12 11.13 -1.13
N LEU A 40 14.91 10.58 -1.16
CA LEU A 40 13.70 11.30 -1.57
C LEU A 40 13.20 12.14 -0.40
N ASP A 41 12.55 13.26 -0.68
CA ASP A 41 11.89 14.04 0.35
C ASP A 41 10.36 13.79 0.38
N SER A 42 9.66 14.44 1.31
CA SER A 42 8.21 14.27 1.43
C SER A 42 7.42 14.81 0.24
N LEU A 43 7.94 15.82 -0.45
CA LEU A 43 7.28 16.39 -1.63
C LEU A 43 7.41 15.42 -2.82
N ASP A 44 8.60 14.84 -3.01
CA ASP A 44 8.82 13.77 -4.00
C ASP A 44 7.82 12.63 -3.82
N MET A 45 7.54 12.25 -2.56
CA MET A 45 6.59 11.18 -2.25
C MET A 45 5.14 11.55 -2.56
N ILE A 46 4.74 12.82 -2.36
CA ILE A 46 3.40 13.31 -2.72
C ILE A 46 3.22 13.33 -4.24
N GLU A 47 4.21 13.81 -4.97
CA GLU A 47 4.18 13.83 -6.44
C GLU A 47 4.15 12.40 -7.00
N THR A 48 4.98 11.52 -6.43
CA THR A 48 4.97 10.08 -6.72
C THR A 48 3.60 9.47 -6.48
N SER A 49 2.93 9.77 -5.35
CA SER A 49 1.61 9.17 -5.09
C SER A 49 0.60 9.56 -6.15
N PHE A 50 0.56 10.84 -6.55
CA PHE A 50 -0.34 11.28 -7.63
C PHE A 50 -0.01 10.63 -8.98
N ALA A 51 1.28 10.53 -9.32
CA ALA A 51 1.70 9.89 -10.57
C ALA A 51 1.34 8.40 -10.61
N LEU A 52 1.46 7.70 -9.48
CA LEU A 52 1.04 6.30 -9.35
C LEU A 52 -0.49 6.18 -9.50
N GLU A 53 -1.27 7.03 -8.82
CA GLU A 53 -2.74 7.03 -8.94
C GLU A 53 -3.19 7.28 -10.38
N GLU A 54 -2.60 8.26 -11.07
CA GLU A 54 -2.92 8.57 -12.46
C GLU A 54 -2.56 7.40 -13.39
N PHE A 55 -1.38 6.81 -13.21
CA PHE A 55 -0.91 5.72 -14.07
C PHE A 55 -1.75 4.44 -13.89
N PHE A 56 -1.99 4.04 -12.64
CA PHE A 56 -2.67 2.79 -12.31
C PHE A 56 -4.20 2.92 -12.30
N GLY A 57 -4.73 4.14 -12.16
CA GLY A 57 -6.16 4.40 -12.05
C GLY A 57 -6.75 4.00 -10.70
N PHE A 58 -5.94 4.01 -9.65
CA PHE A 58 -6.33 3.71 -8.26
C PHE A 58 -6.23 4.97 -7.41
N GLN A 59 -6.90 4.97 -6.26
CA GLN A 59 -6.80 6.04 -5.28
C GLN A 59 -6.24 5.47 -3.98
N PHE A 60 -5.13 6.01 -3.49
CA PHE A 60 -4.57 5.69 -2.19
C PHE A 60 -5.49 6.15 -1.06
N SER A 61 -5.21 5.65 0.14
CA SER A 61 -5.88 6.11 1.35
C SER A 61 -5.09 7.24 1.98
N ASP A 62 -5.81 8.23 2.50
CA ASP A 62 -5.24 9.24 3.40
C ASP A 62 -5.09 8.70 4.84
N GLN A 63 -5.62 7.50 5.12
CA GLN A 63 -5.60 6.89 6.45
C GLN A 63 -4.38 6.00 6.65
N ASN A 64 -3.88 5.96 7.88
CA ASN A 64 -2.88 4.98 8.28
C ASN A 64 -3.56 3.72 8.82
N ALA A 65 -3.32 2.57 8.17
CA ALA A 65 -3.98 1.32 8.55
C ALA A 65 -3.75 0.89 10.01
N ILE A 66 -2.60 1.23 10.60
CA ILE A 66 -2.28 0.89 11.99
C ILE A 66 -3.03 1.80 12.96
N GLU A 67 -3.14 3.10 12.66
CA GLU A 67 -3.94 4.04 13.45
C GLU A 67 -5.42 3.66 13.38
N SER A 68 -5.95 3.40 12.17
CA SER A 68 -7.33 2.92 11.97
C SER A 68 -7.61 1.60 12.70
N LEU A 69 -6.61 0.72 12.85
CA LEU A 69 -6.74 -0.50 13.64
C LEU A 69 -6.72 -0.21 15.14
N ALA A 70 -5.85 0.68 15.61
CA ALA A 70 -5.78 1.08 17.01
C ALA A 70 -7.12 1.65 17.51
N ASP A 71 -7.83 2.42 16.67
CA ASP A 71 -9.15 2.98 16.96
C ASP A 71 -10.24 1.92 17.25
N ARG A 72 -10.02 0.65 16.87
CA ARG A 72 -10.96 -0.46 17.09
C ARG A 72 -10.62 -1.35 18.28
N LEU A 73 -9.49 -1.08 18.91
CA LEU A 73 -8.91 -1.86 19.98
C LEU A 73 -8.85 -1.03 21.26
N GLU A 74 -8.38 -1.64 22.35
CA GLU A 74 -8.16 -0.91 23.59
C GLU A 74 -7.02 0.10 23.43
N GLU A 75 -7.17 1.27 24.04
CA GLU A 75 -6.14 2.32 24.03
C GLU A 75 -4.82 1.79 24.59
N GLY A 76 -3.69 2.19 23.98
CA GLY A 76 -2.37 1.71 24.39
C GLY A 76 -1.98 0.33 23.85
N MET A 77 -2.89 -0.39 23.17
CA MET A 77 -2.61 -1.75 22.71
C MET A 77 -1.60 -1.80 21.54
N LEU A 78 -1.76 -0.93 20.54
CA LEU A 78 -0.87 -0.86 19.36
C LEU A 78 0.07 0.35 19.37
N ILE A 79 -0.40 1.47 19.92
CA ILE A 79 0.31 2.74 19.98
C ILE A 79 0.29 3.19 21.44
N ASP A 80 1.45 3.48 22.01
CA ASP A 80 1.58 3.92 23.40
C ASP A 80 1.28 5.41 23.60
N GLU A 81 1.33 5.86 24.85
CA GLU A 81 1.09 7.26 25.26
C GLU A 81 2.09 8.27 24.64
N THR A 82 3.21 7.80 24.09
CA THR A 82 4.21 8.63 23.40
C THR A 82 4.00 8.68 21.89
N ALA A 83 2.91 8.10 21.39
CA ALA A 83 2.63 7.87 19.97
C ALA A 83 3.64 6.94 19.27
N SER A 84 4.27 6.05 20.04
CA SER A 84 5.20 5.04 19.55
C SER A 84 4.53 3.68 19.41
N LEU A 85 5.01 2.88 18.45
CA LEU A 85 4.55 1.50 18.28
C LEU A 85 4.89 0.65 19.51
N THR A 86 3.90 -0.05 20.05
CA THR A 86 4.13 -1.13 21.01
C THR A 86 4.72 -2.36 20.30
N PRO A 87 5.18 -3.40 21.03
CA PRO A 87 5.58 -4.66 20.41
C PRO A 87 4.49 -5.28 19.52
N LEU A 88 3.22 -5.19 19.94
CA LEU A 88 2.10 -5.66 19.14
C LEU A 88 1.82 -4.73 17.93
N GLY A 89 1.95 -3.41 18.10
CA GLY A 89 1.89 -2.46 16.99
C GLY A 89 2.93 -2.77 15.91
N ARG A 90 4.16 -3.11 16.32
CA ARG A 90 5.23 -3.53 15.41
C ARG A 90 4.91 -4.85 14.69
N GLU A 91 4.33 -5.83 15.39
CA GLU A 91 3.82 -7.06 14.75
C GLU A 91 2.77 -6.72 13.68
N MET A 92 1.86 -5.78 13.96
CA MET A 92 0.82 -5.36 12.99
C MET A 92 1.40 -4.61 11.78
N VAL A 93 2.43 -3.78 11.99
CA VAL A 93 3.20 -3.17 10.88
C VAL A 93 3.80 -4.25 10.00
N GLN A 94 4.51 -5.24 10.58
CA GLN A 94 5.13 -6.33 9.82
C GLN A 94 4.08 -7.21 9.13
N LYS A 95 2.91 -7.40 9.73
CA LYS A 95 1.78 -8.11 9.11
C LYS A 95 1.21 -7.34 7.91
N ARG A 96 1.08 -6.01 8.01
CA ARG A 96 0.53 -5.14 6.95
C ARG A 96 1.52 -4.93 5.82
N MET A 97 2.80 -4.81 6.16
CA MET A 97 3.92 -4.47 5.28
C MET A 97 5.07 -5.48 5.49
N PRO A 98 4.89 -6.75 5.10
CA PRO A 98 5.91 -7.80 5.28
C PRO A 98 7.25 -7.49 4.60
N GLU A 99 7.25 -6.67 3.56
CA GLU A 99 8.44 -6.15 2.87
C GLU A 99 9.38 -5.38 3.80
N LEU A 100 8.86 -4.79 4.89
CA LEU A 100 9.69 -4.08 5.88
C LEU A 100 10.45 -5.01 6.83
N ALA A 101 10.31 -6.33 6.72
CA ALA A 101 11.05 -7.29 7.53
C ALA A 101 12.58 -7.20 7.35
N HIS A 102 13.03 -6.62 6.24
CA HIS A 102 14.46 -6.41 5.93
C HIS A 102 14.95 -5.00 6.26
N VAL A 103 14.06 -4.11 6.68
CA VAL A 103 14.37 -2.71 7.02
C VAL A 103 14.61 -2.61 8.53
N ASP A 104 15.68 -1.93 8.93
CA ASP A 104 15.99 -1.69 10.34
C ASP A 104 15.08 -0.58 10.88
N LEU A 105 13.97 -0.98 11.50
CA LEU A 105 13.01 -0.07 12.13
C LEU A 105 13.45 0.21 13.58
N PRO A 106 13.71 1.48 13.96
CA PRO A 106 14.21 1.82 15.29
C PRO A 106 13.23 1.41 16.39
N ASP A 107 13.73 1.24 17.62
CA ASP A 107 12.92 0.99 18.81
C ASP A 107 13.27 2.02 19.91
N PRO A 108 12.37 2.94 20.28
CA PRO A 108 10.98 3.08 19.79
C PRO A 108 10.87 3.64 18.36
N LEU A 109 9.78 3.32 17.66
CA LEU A 109 9.38 3.93 16.38
C LEU A 109 8.09 4.73 16.56
N ARG A 110 8.11 6.04 16.26
CA ARG A 110 6.89 6.85 16.28
C ARG A 110 6.06 6.62 15.02
N MET A 111 4.73 6.64 15.17
CA MET A 111 3.81 6.44 14.03
C MET A 111 4.07 7.42 12.87
N VAL A 112 4.32 8.68 13.20
CA VAL A 112 4.61 9.75 12.22
C VAL A 112 5.91 9.52 11.43
N GLU A 113 6.80 8.64 11.91
CA GLU A 113 8.08 8.32 11.27
C GLU A 113 7.98 7.09 10.36
N LEU A 114 6.91 6.29 10.46
CA LEU A 114 6.77 5.02 9.74
C LEU A 114 6.88 5.19 8.22
N GLN A 115 6.29 6.24 7.66
CA GLN A 115 6.36 6.55 6.23
C GLN A 115 7.80 6.75 5.71
N GLN A 116 8.74 7.11 6.58
CA GLN A 116 10.15 7.33 6.19
C GLN A 116 10.86 6.01 5.82
N TYR A 117 10.22 4.87 6.12
CA TYR A 117 10.73 3.52 5.87
C TYR A 117 10.06 2.83 4.69
N TYR A 118 9.10 3.47 4.02
CA TYR A 118 8.45 2.87 2.85
C TYR A 118 9.45 2.67 1.71
N THR A 119 9.32 1.54 1.03
CA THR A 119 10.18 1.11 -0.06
C THR A 119 9.39 1.08 -1.37
N VAL A 120 10.06 0.84 -2.51
CA VAL A 120 9.36 0.57 -3.78
C VAL A 120 8.45 -0.65 -3.63
N GLU A 121 8.90 -1.69 -2.92
CA GLU A 121 8.11 -2.89 -2.65
C GLU A 121 6.83 -2.59 -1.87
N THR A 122 6.83 -1.58 -0.98
CA THR A 122 5.62 -1.14 -0.28
C THR A 122 4.54 -0.71 -1.27
N PHE A 123 4.89 0.14 -2.23
CA PHE A 123 3.95 0.58 -3.26
C PHE A 123 3.58 -0.54 -4.23
N ALA A 124 4.53 -1.39 -4.62
CA ALA A 124 4.26 -2.55 -5.47
C ALA A 124 3.24 -3.52 -4.84
N ARG A 125 3.37 -3.78 -3.54
CA ARG A 125 2.41 -4.57 -2.77
C ARG A 125 1.04 -3.90 -2.73
N LEU A 126 0.97 -2.59 -2.50
CA LEU A 126 -0.30 -1.84 -2.53
C LEU A 126 -0.98 -1.95 -3.90
N MET A 127 -0.24 -1.75 -5.01
CA MET A 127 -0.80 -1.90 -6.36
C MET A 127 -1.35 -3.31 -6.59
N ARG A 128 -0.63 -4.34 -6.12
CA ARG A 128 -1.10 -5.72 -6.20
C ARG A 128 -2.41 -5.94 -5.42
N GLU A 129 -2.55 -5.30 -4.28
CA GLU A 129 -3.76 -5.37 -3.45
C GLU A 129 -4.99 -4.84 -4.20
N PHE A 130 -4.87 -3.70 -4.90
CA PHE A 130 -5.94 -3.18 -5.76
C PHE A 130 -6.32 -4.17 -6.87
N TYR A 131 -5.35 -4.78 -7.54
CA TYR A 131 -5.63 -5.78 -8.59
C TYR A 131 -6.35 -7.03 -8.08
N LEU A 132 -5.99 -7.47 -6.87
CA LEU A 132 -6.61 -8.61 -6.21
C LEU A 132 -8.02 -8.29 -5.71
N ALA A 133 -8.28 -7.05 -5.32
CA ALA A 133 -9.57 -6.59 -4.81
C ALA A 133 -10.56 -6.20 -5.92
N ALA A 134 -10.09 -5.99 -7.14
CA ALA A 134 -10.95 -5.61 -8.26
C ALA A 134 -11.98 -6.71 -8.62
N PRO A 135 -13.22 -6.35 -8.97
CA PRO A 135 -14.31 -7.32 -9.15
C PRO A 135 -14.09 -8.20 -10.39
N ASP A 136 -14.44 -9.49 -10.34
CA ASP A 136 -14.30 -10.40 -11.49
C ASP A 136 -15.24 -10.05 -12.66
N THR A 137 -16.36 -9.40 -12.36
CA THR A 137 -17.37 -8.92 -13.33
C THR A 137 -17.71 -7.46 -13.06
N CYS A 138 -17.89 -6.68 -14.11
CA CYS A 138 -18.28 -5.28 -14.02
C CYS A 138 -19.69 -5.16 -13.41
N PRO A 139 -19.85 -4.44 -12.29
CA PRO A 139 -21.15 -4.33 -11.61
C PRO A 139 -22.27 -3.75 -12.49
N GLU A 140 -21.94 -2.87 -13.44
CA GLU A 140 -22.91 -2.20 -14.30
C GLU A 140 -23.36 -3.05 -15.51
N SER A 141 -22.44 -3.82 -16.10
CA SER A 141 -22.67 -4.52 -17.37
C SER A 141 -22.74 -6.03 -17.24
N GLY A 142 -22.24 -6.59 -16.12
CA GLY A 142 -22.04 -8.03 -15.96
C GLY A 142 -20.89 -8.59 -16.80
N GLU A 143 -20.21 -7.77 -17.61
CA GLU A 143 -19.08 -8.21 -18.44
C GLU A 143 -17.92 -8.68 -17.55
N ALA A 144 -17.22 -9.72 -17.99
CA ALA A 144 -15.99 -10.16 -17.35
C ALA A 144 -14.94 -9.03 -17.36
N VAL A 145 -14.15 -8.96 -16.29
CA VAL A 145 -13.11 -7.95 -16.11
C VAL A 145 -11.73 -8.55 -16.28
N VAL A 146 -10.91 -7.90 -17.10
CA VAL A 146 -9.53 -8.31 -17.39
C VAL A 146 -8.56 -7.17 -17.12
N LEU A 147 -7.28 -7.54 -17.06
CA LEU A 147 -6.19 -6.59 -17.03
C LEU A 147 -5.69 -6.34 -18.46
N ASP A 148 -5.65 -5.09 -18.87
CA ASP A 148 -5.06 -4.61 -20.11
C ASP A 148 -3.83 -3.75 -19.81
N GLY A 149 -2.64 -4.35 -19.88
CA GLY A 149 -1.43 -3.74 -19.34
C GLY A 149 -1.55 -3.59 -17.82
N PHE A 150 -1.75 -2.37 -17.35
CA PHE A 150 -1.99 -2.05 -15.93
C PHE A 150 -3.42 -1.54 -15.67
N LYS A 151 -4.27 -1.44 -16.70
CA LYS A 151 -5.63 -0.93 -16.57
C LYS A 151 -6.62 -2.09 -16.40
N ILE A 152 -7.60 -1.90 -15.53
CA ILE A 152 -8.66 -2.88 -15.32
C ILE A 152 -9.84 -2.47 -16.18
N VAL A 153 -10.20 -3.34 -17.13
CA VAL A 153 -11.21 -3.05 -18.14
C VAL A 153 -12.17 -4.23 -18.34
N THR A 154 -13.35 -3.95 -18.86
CA THR A 154 -14.25 -5.00 -19.35
C THR A 154 -13.71 -5.67 -20.62
N VAL A 155 -14.04 -6.95 -20.81
CA VAL A 155 -13.56 -7.73 -21.97
C VAL A 155 -14.11 -7.20 -23.29
N GLU A 156 -15.41 -6.92 -23.36
CA GLU A 156 -16.07 -6.58 -24.62
C GLU A 156 -16.06 -5.08 -24.89
N SER A 157 -16.54 -4.29 -23.93
CA SER A 157 -16.68 -2.84 -24.10
C SER A 157 -15.40 -2.05 -23.83
N ARG A 158 -14.36 -2.69 -23.29
CA ARG A 158 -13.06 -2.06 -22.95
C ARG A 158 -13.19 -0.83 -22.06
N ARG A 159 -14.26 -0.76 -21.28
CA ARG A 159 -14.50 0.33 -20.32
C ARG A 159 -13.68 0.08 -19.08
N THR A 160 -13.08 1.13 -18.53
CA THR A 160 -12.45 1.08 -17.22
C THR A 160 -13.46 0.63 -16.17
N VAL A 161 -13.05 -0.26 -15.30
CA VAL A 161 -13.87 -0.73 -14.18
C VAL A 161 -13.35 -0.10 -12.91
N GLU A 162 -14.25 0.51 -12.15
CA GLU A 162 -13.94 1.04 -10.83
C GLU A 162 -13.50 -0.09 -9.90
N VAL A 163 -12.44 0.17 -9.16
CA VAL A 163 -11.92 -0.74 -8.14
C VAL A 163 -12.12 -0.15 -6.74
N PRO A 164 -12.00 -0.96 -5.68
CA PRO A 164 -12.04 -0.42 -4.34
C PRO A 164 -10.98 0.66 -4.11
N THR A 165 -11.34 1.72 -3.38
CA THR A 165 -10.39 2.76 -2.98
C THR A 165 -9.44 2.27 -1.89
N GLY A 166 -8.34 2.98 -1.67
CA GLY A 166 -7.40 2.69 -0.58
C GLY A 166 -8.11 2.64 0.77
N ASP A 167 -9.04 3.57 1.05
CA ASP A 167 -9.85 3.59 2.27
C ASP A 167 -10.65 2.29 2.43
N GLN A 168 -11.27 1.80 1.35
CA GLN A 168 -12.04 0.55 1.38
C GLN A 168 -11.14 -0.67 1.62
N LEU A 169 -9.91 -0.67 1.07
CA LEU A 169 -8.94 -1.72 1.33
C LEU A 169 -8.44 -1.70 2.79
N ILE A 170 -8.15 -0.51 3.33
CA ILE A 170 -7.79 -0.35 4.74
C ILE A 170 -8.92 -0.82 5.63
N GLU A 171 -10.15 -0.39 5.38
CA GLU A 171 -11.35 -0.79 6.13
C GLU A 171 -11.52 -2.31 6.17
N ALA A 172 -11.36 -2.97 5.01
CA ALA A 172 -11.45 -4.42 4.90
C ALA A 172 -10.35 -5.12 5.74
N TRP A 173 -9.11 -4.64 5.66
CA TRP A 173 -7.99 -5.19 6.42
C TRP A 173 -8.15 -4.96 7.93
N VAL A 174 -8.55 -3.75 8.32
CA VAL A 174 -8.76 -3.35 9.72
C VAL A 174 -9.88 -4.16 10.36
N THR A 175 -11.02 -4.31 9.67
CA THR A 175 -12.15 -5.12 10.15
C THR A 175 -11.72 -6.55 10.45
N LYS A 176 -11.10 -7.21 9.46
CA LYS A 176 -10.61 -8.58 9.59
C LYS A 176 -9.59 -8.72 10.73
N THR A 177 -8.61 -7.81 10.80
CA THR A 177 -7.53 -7.90 11.77
C THR A 177 -8.01 -7.62 13.19
N ALA A 178 -8.94 -6.69 13.38
CA ALA A 178 -9.54 -6.41 14.69
C ALA A 178 -10.33 -7.63 15.21
N GLU A 179 -11.08 -8.32 14.35
CA GLU A 179 -11.77 -9.57 14.72
C GLU A 179 -10.80 -10.67 15.13
N GLU A 180 -9.73 -10.88 14.37
CA GLU A 180 -8.68 -11.86 14.69
C GLU A 180 -8.00 -11.57 16.04
N LEU A 181 -7.72 -10.29 16.33
CA LEU A 181 -7.10 -9.88 17.60
C LEU A 181 -8.06 -10.05 18.79
N LYS A 182 -9.35 -9.73 18.61
CA LYS A 182 -10.38 -9.95 19.64
C LYS A 182 -10.60 -11.42 19.95
N GLN A 183 -10.32 -12.32 19.01
CA GLN A 183 -10.38 -13.77 19.22
C GLN A 183 -9.11 -14.34 19.86
N ARG A 184 -7.99 -13.60 19.84
CA ARG A 184 -6.73 -13.98 20.50
C ARG A 184 -6.70 -13.62 21.99
N ALA A 185 -7.45 -12.59 22.39
CA ALA A 185 -7.57 -12.12 23.78
C ALA A 185 -8.55 -12.97 24.60
#